data_AF-A0A3M1DRC2-F1
#
_entry.id   AF-A0A3M1DRC2-F1
#
_cell.length_a   1.000
_cell.length_b   1.000
_cell.length_c   1.000
_cell.angle_alpha   90.00
_cell.angle_beta   90.00
_cell.angle_gamma   90.00
#
_symmetry.space_group_name_H-M   'P 1'
#
loop_
_entity.id
_entity.type
_entity.pdbx_description
1 polymer ?
#
loop_
_entity_poly.entity_id
_entity_poly.type
_entity_poly.pdbx_seq_one_letter_code
_entity_poly.pdbx_strand_id
1 'polypeptide(L)'
;MKPAKALVYLAFFLSLFLTACRSGYPNKPDTTFFTFDGRVVFVGIEGGFFGLVDDQGNRFLPDRLPADLMRTNLPVHVRARFLPPAPGFRMWGRRIHIEEIAPR
;
A
#
# COMPACT_ATOMS: atom_id res chain seq x y z
N MET A 1 5.14 8.03 60.12
CA MET A 1 5.39 7.32 58.85
C MET A 1 4.33 7.79 57.85
N LYS A 2 4.69 8.39 56.71
CA LYS A 2 3.75 8.96 55.73
C LYS A 2 3.54 7.97 54.57
N PRO A 3 2.39 7.28 54.45
CA PRO A 3 2.07 6.50 53.26
C PRO A 3 1.18 7.37 52.36
N ALA A 4 1.78 8.18 51.49
CA ALA A 4 1.00 9.00 50.55
C ALA A 4 1.53 8.96 49.11
N LYS A 5 2.68 8.31 48.87
CA LYS A 5 3.30 8.29 47.53
C LYS A 5 2.97 7.00 46.76
N ALA A 6 2.78 5.87 47.44
CA ALA A 6 2.52 4.58 46.78
C ALA A 6 1.16 4.52 46.05
N LEU A 7 0.15 5.23 46.56
CA LEU A 7 -1.20 5.25 45.97
C LEU A 7 -1.26 6.07 44.67
N VAL A 8 -0.42 7.10 44.55
CA VAL A 8 -0.38 8.00 43.38
C VAL A 8 0.25 7.30 42.17
N TYR A 9 1.28 6.47 42.38
CA TYR A 9 1.92 5.74 41.28
C TYR A 9 1.06 4.59 40.72
N LEU A 10 0.22 3.96 41.56
CA LEU A 10 -0.67 2.87 41.13
C LEU A 10 -1.81 3.39 40.23
N ALA A 11 -2.28 4.62 40.45
CA ALA A 11 -3.27 5.27 39.58
C ALA A 11 -2.66 5.82 38.28
N PHE A 12 -1.37 6.18 38.28
CA PHE A 12 -0.69 6.71 37.09
C PHE A 12 -0.26 5.60 36.11
N PHE A 13 -0.02 4.38 36.59
CA PHE A 13 0.31 3.23 35.74
C PHE A 13 -0.93 2.57 35.10
N LEU A 14 -2.13 2.81 35.63
CA LEU A 14 -3.37 2.19 35.15
C LEU A 14 -4.06 2.98 34.01
N SER A 15 -3.62 4.21 33.73
CA SER A 15 -4.20 5.02 32.63
C SER A 15 -3.54 4.78 31.27
N LEU A 16 -2.42 4.04 31.21
CA LEU A 16 -1.64 3.83 29.99
C LEU A 16 -1.99 2.55 29.21
N PHE A 17 -3.09 1.86 29.56
CA PHE A 17 -3.45 0.57 28.96
C PHE A 17 -4.81 0.53 28.23
N LEU A 18 -5.50 1.66 28.06
CA LEU A 18 -6.84 1.69 27.46
C LEU A 18 -6.95 2.39 26.09
N THR A 19 -5.86 2.78 25.46
CA THR A 19 -5.93 3.48 24.17
C THR A 19 -5.23 2.69 23.08
N ALA A 20 -5.94 1.69 22.52
CA ALA A 20 -6.11 1.53 21.09
C ALA A 20 -6.64 0.12 20.73
N CYS A 21 -7.87 -0.21 21.12
CA CYS A 21 -8.71 -0.93 20.17
C CYS A 21 -9.07 0.08 19.06
N ARG A 22 -8.09 0.36 18.20
CA ARG A 22 -8.32 1.12 16.97
C ARG A 22 -9.18 0.19 16.12
N SER A 23 -10.49 0.41 16.17
CA SER A 23 -11.49 -0.31 15.40
C SER A 23 -10.97 -0.52 13.98
N GLY A 24 -10.68 -1.77 13.63
CA GLY A 24 -10.43 -2.20 12.27
C GLY A 24 -11.73 -2.09 11.50
N TYR A 25 -12.15 -0.86 11.15
CA TYR A 25 -13.21 -0.67 10.19
C TYR A 25 -12.75 -1.31 8.88
N PRO A 26 -13.50 -2.30 8.36
CA PRO A 26 -13.18 -2.86 7.06
C PRO A 26 -13.28 -1.72 6.05
N ASN A 27 -12.14 -1.32 5.49
CA ASN A 27 -12.09 -0.29 4.48
C ASN A 27 -12.84 -0.84 3.27
N LYS A 28 -14.01 -0.26 2.95
CA LYS A 28 -14.81 -0.70 1.80
C LYS A 28 -13.91 -0.57 0.57
N PRO A 29 -13.79 -1.59 -0.29
CA PRO A 29 -12.90 -1.51 -1.44
C PRO A 29 -13.31 -0.32 -2.30
N ASP A 30 -12.36 0.59 -2.53
CA ASP A 30 -12.53 1.72 -3.43
C ASP A 30 -12.91 1.16 -4.81
N THR A 31 -14.17 1.35 -5.21
CA THR A 31 -14.70 0.89 -6.51
C THR A 31 -14.46 1.93 -7.61
N THR A 32 -13.83 3.05 -7.27
CA THR A 32 -13.48 4.09 -8.24
C THR A 32 -12.34 3.62 -9.12
N PHE A 33 -12.62 3.47 -10.41
CA PHE A 33 -11.63 3.20 -11.43
C PHE A 33 -10.97 4.50 -11.90
N PHE A 34 -9.70 4.39 -12.29
CA PHE A 34 -8.95 5.45 -12.94
C PHE A 34 -8.12 4.85 -14.08
N THR A 35 -7.73 5.72 -15.02
CA THR A 35 -6.89 5.34 -16.17
C THR A 35 -5.61 6.16 -16.20
N PHE A 36 -4.55 5.57 -16.75
CA PHE A 36 -3.29 6.27 -16.99
C PHE A 36 -2.50 5.63 -18.13
N ASP A 37 -1.68 6.45 -18.78
CA ASP A 37 -0.61 6.00 -19.67
C ASP A 37 0.70 5.90 -18.88
N GLY A 38 1.50 4.90 -19.21
CA GLY A 38 2.77 4.70 -18.54
C GLY A 38 3.62 3.60 -19.13
N ARG A 39 4.53 3.07 -18.31
CA ARG A 39 5.48 2.03 -18.69
C ARG A 39 5.63 0.97 -17.62
N VAL A 40 5.86 -0.26 -18.07
CA VAL A 40 6.29 -1.37 -17.23
C VAL A 40 7.76 -1.17 -16.84
N VAL A 41 8.09 -1.30 -15.57
CA VAL A 41 9.46 -1.19 -15.06
C VAL A 41 9.83 -2.39 -14.22
N PHE A 42 11.07 -2.86 -14.34
CA PHE A 42 11.64 -3.82 -13.41
C PHE A 42 12.27 -3.09 -12.22
N VAL A 43 11.97 -3.56 -11.02
CA VAL A 43 12.43 -3.00 -9.75
C VAL A 43 13.28 -4.04 -9.06
N GLY A 44 14.58 -3.80 -8.93
CA GLY A 44 15.56 -4.77 -8.42
C GLY A 44 15.67 -4.90 -6.90
N ILE A 45 14.62 -4.57 -6.13
CA ILE A 45 14.61 -4.76 -4.67
C ILE A 45 13.96 -6.10 -4.32
N GLU A 46 14.43 -6.76 -3.27
CA GLU A 46 13.80 -7.97 -2.68
C GLU A 46 13.62 -9.14 -3.66
N GLY A 47 14.63 -9.41 -4.49
CA GLY A 47 14.57 -10.47 -5.49
C GLY A 47 13.90 -10.07 -6.80
N GLY A 48 13.43 -8.83 -6.92
CA GLY A 48 12.99 -8.24 -8.18
C GLY A 48 11.49 -8.38 -8.43
N PHE A 49 10.88 -7.33 -8.98
CA PHE A 49 9.50 -7.38 -9.44
C PHE A 49 9.21 -6.38 -10.55
N PHE A 50 8.06 -6.53 -11.20
CA PHE A 50 7.56 -5.56 -12.17
C PHE A 50 6.55 -4.62 -11.54
N GLY A 51 6.72 -3.32 -11.80
CA GLY A 51 5.81 -2.25 -11.43
C GLY A 51 5.40 -1.42 -12.65
N LEU A 52 4.58 -0.41 -12.41
CA LEU A 52 4.14 0.55 -13.43
C LEU A 52 4.53 1.96 -13.00
N VAL A 53 4.98 2.76 -13.96
CA VAL A 53 5.25 4.20 -13.76
C VAL A 53 4.46 4.96 -14.80
N ASP A 54 3.61 5.89 -14.37
CA ASP A 54 2.89 6.75 -15.31
C ASP A 54 3.79 7.83 -15.91
N ASP A 55 3.28 8.55 -16.91
CA ASP A 55 4.02 9.63 -17.59
C ASP A 55 4.38 10.80 -16.66
N GLN A 56 3.78 10.88 -15.46
CA GLN A 56 4.09 11.88 -14.43
C GLN A 56 5.14 11.38 -13.42
N GLY A 57 5.56 10.12 -13.51
CA GLY A 57 6.52 9.49 -12.60
C GLY A 57 5.90 8.87 -11.35
N ASN A 58 4.57 8.81 -11.23
CA ASN A 58 3.91 8.12 -10.13
C ASN A 58 4.12 6.61 -10.25
N ARG A 59 4.41 5.96 -9.12
CA ARG A 59 4.70 4.52 -9.05
C ARG A 59 3.50 3.73 -8.57
N PHE A 60 3.18 2.68 -9.32
CA PHE A 60 2.10 1.76 -9.00
C PHE A 60 2.62 0.34 -8.88
N LEU A 61 2.22 -0.32 -7.79
CA LEU A 61 2.51 -1.72 -7.52
C LEU A 61 1.25 -2.54 -7.83
N PRO A 62 1.17 -3.19 -9.01
CA PRO A 62 0.06 -4.07 -9.31
C PRO A 62 0.12 -5.32 -8.43
N ASP A 63 -1.04 -5.83 -8.02
CA ASP A 63 -1.15 -7.14 -7.37
C ASP A 63 -0.81 -8.30 -8.32
N ARG A 64 -1.10 -8.11 -9.61
CA ARG A 64 -0.68 -9.00 -10.70
C ARG A 64 -0.44 -8.20 -11.97
N LEU A 65 0.62 -8.55 -12.70
CA LEU A 65 0.86 -8.09 -14.07
C LEU A 65 0.80 -9.32 -15.00
N PRO A 66 0.11 -9.26 -16.15
CA PRO A 66 0.12 -10.35 -17.13
C PRO A 66 1.54 -10.69 -17.59
N ALA A 67 1.85 -11.99 -17.69
CA ALA A 67 3.20 -12.46 -18.01
C ALA A 67 3.74 -11.89 -19.33
N ASP A 68 2.89 -11.79 -20.35
CA ASP A 68 3.26 -11.25 -21.67
C ASP A 68 3.66 -9.77 -21.63
N LEU A 69 3.29 -9.06 -20.56
CA LEU A 69 3.60 -7.64 -20.34
C LEU A 69 4.75 -7.43 -19.36
N MET A 70 5.34 -8.49 -18.80
CA MET A 70 6.50 -8.42 -17.89
C MET A 70 7.81 -8.12 -18.65
N ARG A 71 7.83 -6.99 -19.36
CA ARG A 71 8.95 -6.52 -20.18
C ARG A 71 9.29 -5.09 -19.78
N THR A 72 10.54 -4.86 -19.39
CA THR A 72 10.99 -3.52 -18.99
C THR A 72 10.81 -2.53 -20.14
N ASN A 73 10.37 -1.31 -19.79
CA ASN A 73 10.15 -0.19 -20.68
C ASN A 73 9.01 -0.37 -21.71
N LEU A 74 8.14 -1.36 -21.53
CA LEU A 74 6.95 -1.55 -22.38
C LEU A 74 5.92 -0.44 -22.11
N PRO A 75 5.56 0.40 -23.10
CA PRO A 75 4.51 1.39 -22.94
C PRO A 75 3.14 0.72 -22.87
N VAL A 76 2.29 1.19 -21.96
CA VAL A 76 0.98 0.60 -21.69
C VAL A 76 -0.07 1.66 -21.38
N HIS A 77 -1.31 1.35 -21.75
CA HIS A 77 -2.51 2.04 -21.26
C HIS A 77 -3.18 1.15 -20.21
N VAL A 78 -3.52 1.71 -19.05
CA VAL A 78 -3.99 0.95 -17.88
C VAL A 78 -5.29 1.52 -17.34
N ARG A 79 -6.26 0.64 -17.04
CA ARG A 79 -7.42 0.94 -16.18
C ARG A 79 -7.30 0.14 -14.89
N ALA A 80 -7.37 0.82 -13.75
CA ALA A 80 -7.12 0.21 -12.45
C ALA A 80 -7.96 0.83 -11.34
N ARG A 81 -7.94 0.20 -10.17
CA ARG A 81 -8.46 0.75 -8.91
C ARG A 81 -7.41 0.63 -7.81
N PHE A 82 -7.49 1.50 -6.81
CA PHE A 82 -6.58 1.41 -5.66
C PHE A 82 -6.92 0.21 -4.80
N LEU A 83 -5.87 -0.42 -4.29
CA LEU A 83 -5.98 -1.40 -3.23
C LEU A 83 -5.63 -0.74 -1.90
N PRO A 84 -6.27 -1.15 -0.80
CA PRO A 84 -5.87 -0.71 0.53
C PRO A 84 -4.37 -0.92 0.76
N PRO A 85 -3.74 -0.04 1.56
CA PRO A 85 -2.39 -0.29 2.05
C PRO A 85 -2.33 -1.67 2.70
N ALA A 86 -1.33 -2.46 2.31
CA ALA A 86 -1.09 -3.77 2.91
C ALA A 86 0.34 -3.79 3.47
N PRO A 87 0.57 -4.49 4.58
CA PRO A 87 1.92 -4.80 5.03
C PRO A 87 2.66 -5.51 3.89
N GLY A 88 3.83 -5.02 3.54
CA GLY A 88 4.61 -5.56 2.44
C GLY A 88 6.00 -4.94 2.42
N PHE A 89 6.97 -5.74 1.99
CA PHE A 89 8.38 -5.35 2.05
C PHE A 89 8.73 -4.34 0.95
N ARG A 90 8.08 -4.42 -0.21
CA ARG A 90 8.44 -3.66 -1.43
C ARG A 90 8.43 -2.14 -1.29
N MET A 91 7.56 -1.54 -0.45
CA MET A 91 7.46 -0.10 -0.16
C MET A 91 7.70 0.89 -1.35
N TRP A 92 7.34 0.52 -2.59
CA TRP A 92 7.83 1.21 -3.81
C TRP A 92 6.77 2.01 -4.59
N GLY A 93 5.48 1.80 -4.31
CA GLY A 93 4.40 2.48 -5.03
C GLY A 93 3.02 2.21 -4.44
N ARG A 94 2.00 2.91 -4.95
CA ARG A 94 0.62 2.69 -4.52
C ARG A 94 0.12 1.35 -5.06
N ARG A 95 -0.54 0.57 -4.21
CA ARG A 95 -1.09 -0.72 -4.63
C ARG A 95 -2.30 -0.51 -5.53
N ILE A 96 -2.34 -1.25 -6.64
CA ILE A 96 -3.45 -1.21 -7.58
C ILE A 96 -3.87 -2.61 -7.99
N HIS A 97 -5.14 -2.75 -8.34
CA HIS A 97 -5.65 -3.88 -9.07
C HIS A 97 -5.89 -3.43 -10.51
N ILE A 98 -5.30 -4.14 -11.47
CA ILE A 98 -5.46 -3.87 -12.90
C ILE A 98 -6.77 -4.52 -13.35
N GLU A 99 -7.68 -3.71 -13.86
CA GLU A 99 -8.90 -4.19 -14.52
C GLU A 99 -8.62 -4.47 -16.00
N GLU A 100 -7.93 -3.53 -16.66
CA GLU A 100 -7.57 -3.64 -18.08
C GLU A 100 -6.16 -3.06 -18.29
N ILE A 101 -5.38 -3.71 -19.15
CA ILE A 101 -4.06 -3.24 -19.57
C ILE A 101 -3.79 -3.68 -21.00
N ALA A 102 -3.31 -2.75 -21.82
CA ALA A 102 -2.92 -3.02 -23.19
C ALA A 102 -1.59 -2.31 -23.52
N PRO A 103 -0.73 -2.90 -24.36
CA PRO A 103 0.37 -2.17 -24.98
C PRO A 103 -0.15 -0.95 -25.73
N ARG A 104 0.60 0.15 -25.68
CA ARG A 104 0.33 1.36 -26.48
C ARG A 104 1.13 1.34 -27.78
#